data_AF-A0A8S2WAV9-F1
#
_entry.id   AF-A0A8S2WAV9-F1
#
_cell.length_a   1.000
_cell.length_b   1.000
_cell.length_c   1.000
_cell.angle_alpha   90.00
_cell.angle_beta   90.00
_cell.angle_gamma   90.00
#
_symmetry.space_group_name_H-M   'P 1'
#
loop_
_entity.id
_entity.type
_entity.pdbx_description
1 polymer ?
#
loop_
_entity_poly.entity_id
_entity_poly.type
_entity_poly.pdbx_seq_one_letter_code
_entity_poly.pdbx_strand_id
1 'polypeptide(L)'
;MVIDYVTDRCYTKSVRFSDRCFTALAKIFIEVANDYPCDITAVLTLTMLNVGSPRMHIHELALRLMVVLCKGHLIDTQPTTATTGSTEQLAQPVTDDVAYILSLASSYSKSQMLLSEYMARRRPDLTIAMFSEVTTRVLTATSSCRSSLLMILLPWVYNIELIDSSLPKSNGNDNNYYDNGHAFLKGSGWGSVQATELILNNLFYLTVT
;
A
#
# COMPACT_ATOMS: atom_id res chain seq x y z
N MET A 1 1.68 -15.12 -15.08
CA MET A 1 0.67 -16.18 -14.79
C MET A 1 -0.73 -15.64 -15.13
N VAL A 2 -1.79 -16.48 -15.24
CA VAL A 2 -3.15 -16.01 -15.62
C VAL A 2 -3.66 -14.88 -14.71
N ILE A 3 -3.28 -14.89 -13.45
CA ILE A 3 -3.64 -13.88 -12.44
C ILE A 3 -3.09 -12.51 -12.81
N ASP A 4 -1.80 -12.40 -13.18
CA ASP A 4 -1.19 -11.11 -13.57
C ASP A 4 -1.90 -10.50 -14.79
N TYR A 5 -2.29 -11.35 -15.73
CA TYR A 5 -3.04 -10.92 -16.91
C TYR A 5 -4.42 -10.39 -16.54
N VAL A 6 -5.17 -11.09 -15.68
CA VAL A 6 -6.50 -10.63 -15.24
C VAL A 6 -6.39 -9.36 -14.40
N THR A 7 -5.36 -9.27 -13.55
CA THR A 7 -5.03 -8.07 -12.76
C THR A 7 -4.75 -6.88 -13.68
N ASP A 8 -3.96 -7.05 -14.75
CA ASP A 8 -3.72 -5.99 -15.74
C ASP A 8 -5.02 -5.52 -16.41
N ARG A 9 -5.95 -6.44 -16.69
CA ARG A 9 -7.25 -6.06 -17.27
C ARG A 9 -8.11 -5.20 -16.34
N CYS A 10 -7.91 -5.26 -15.02
CA CYS A 10 -8.59 -4.37 -14.10
C CYS A 10 -8.21 -2.89 -14.30
N TYR A 11 -6.98 -2.61 -14.74
CA TYR A 11 -6.47 -1.24 -14.92
C TYR A 11 -6.63 -0.73 -16.35
N THR A 12 -6.63 -1.63 -17.35
CA THR A 12 -6.55 -1.29 -18.78
C THR A 12 -7.89 -1.30 -19.52
N LYS A 13 -8.90 -2.01 -19.02
CA LYS A 13 -10.19 -2.22 -19.72
C LYS A 13 -11.29 -1.28 -19.24
N SER A 14 -12.44 -1.40 -19.89
CA SER A 14 -13.63 -0.64 -19.50
C SER A 14 -14.08 -1.02 -18.09
N VAL A 15 -14.66 -0.04 -17.41
CA VAL A 15 -15.20 -0.10 -16.05
C VAL A 15 -16.01 -1.38 -15.77
N ARG A 16 -16.86 -1.81 -16.70
CA ARG A 16 -17.68 -3.04 -16.58
C ARG A 16 -16.87 -4.33 -16.69
N PHE A 17 -15.81 -4.34 -17.50
CA PHE A 17 -14.94 -5.50 -17.65
C PHE A 17 -14.06 -5.64 -16.41
N SER A 18 -13.48 -4.52 -15.97
CA SER A 18 -12.66 -4.45 -14.75
C SER A 18 -13.41 -4.94 -13.52
N ASP A 19 -14.71 -4.64 -13.39
CA ASP A 19 -15.54 -5.13 -12.28
C ASP A 19 -15.65 -6.64 -12.23
N ARG A 20 -15.83 -7.28 -13.39
CA ARG A 20 -15.95 -8.73 -13.47
C ARG A 20 -14.61 -9.39 -13.16
N CYS A 21 -13.52 -8.84 -13.67
CA CYS A 21 -12.17 -9.29 -13.34
C CYS A 21 -11.87 -9.14 -11.86
N PHE A 22 -12.15 -7.97 -11.27
CA PHE A 22 -11.94 -7.72 -9.86
C PHE A 22 -12.80 -8.65 -9.00
N THR A 23 -14.07 -8.84 -9.35
CA THR A 23 -14.98 -9.73 -8.62
C THR A 23 -14.46 -11.18 -8.60
N ALA A 24 -13.97 -11.67 -9.73
CA ALA A 24 -13.41 -13.01 -9.82
C ALA A 24 -12.13 -13.13 -8.98
N LEU A 25 -11.20 -12.18 -9.13
CA LEU A 25 -9.95 -12.14 -8.37
C LEU A 25 -10.20 -12.05 -6.86
N ALA A 26 -11.07 -11.13 -6.42
CA ALA A 26 -11.35 -10.92 -5.02
C ALA A 26 -11.95 -12.16 -4.35
N LYS A 27 -12.82 -12.90 -5.04
CA LYS A 27 -13.36 -14.17 -4.51
C LYS A 27 -12.27 -15.22 -4.33
N ILE A 28 -11.41 -15.41 -5.35
CA ILE A 28 -10.28 -16.34 -5.27
C ILE A 28 -9.36 -15.97 -4.09
N PHE A 29 -9.02 -14.68 -3.98
CA PHE A 29 -8.15 -14.17 -2.94
C PHE A 29 -8.74 -14.31 -1.52
N ILE A 30 -10.04 -14.05 -1.36
CA ILE A 30 -10.72 -14.26 -0.08
C ILE A 30 -10.76 -15.75 0.29
N GLU A 31 -10.96 -16.65 -0.67
CA GLU A 31 -11.01 -18.10 -0.43
C GLU A 31 -9.63 -18.69 -0.10
N VAL A 32 -8.57 -18.22 -0.75
CA VAL A 32 -7.21 -18.74 -0.59
C VAL A 32 -6.53 -18.22 0.69
N ALA A 33 -7.00 -17.08 1.22
CA ALA A 33 -6.69 -16.42 2.50
C ALA A 33 -5.21 -16.15 2.86
N ASN A 34 -4.31 -17.13 2.71
CA ASN A 34 -2.90 -17.07 3.12
C ASN A 34 -1.89 -17.56 2.04
N ASP A 35 -2.33 -18.26 0.99
CA ASP A 35 -1.43 -18.82 -0.05
C ASP A 35 -1.54 -18.06 -1.37
N TYR A 36 -1.30 -16.75 -1.33
CA TYR A 36 -1.45 -15.91 -2.52
C TYR A 36 -0.44 -16.30 -3.60
N PRO A 37 -0.90 -16.63 -4.83
CA PRO A 37 -0.02 -16.98 -5.94
C PRO A 37 0.66 -15.75 -6.58
N CYS A 38 0.43 -14.55 -6.06
CA CYS A 38 0.88 -13.27 -6.62
C CYS A 38 1.37 -12.32 -5.51
N ASP A 39 2.18 -11.34 -5.90
CA ASP A 39 2.73 -10.33 -4.98
C ASP A 39 1.63 -9.62 -4.18
N ILE A 40 1.82 -9.55 -2.85
CA ILE A 40 0.89 -8.89 -1.93
C ILE A 40 0.66 -7.42 -2.31
N THR A 41 1.67 -6.74 -2.85
CA THR A 41 1.55 -5.33 -3.27
C THR A 41 0.64 -5.16 -4.49
N ALA A 42 0.60 -6.14 -5.39
CA ALA A 42 -0.32 -6.14 -6.53
C ALA A 42 -1.77 -6.29 -6.05
N VAL A 43 -2.04 -7.23 -5.14
CA VAL A 43 -3.38 -7.44 -4.57
C VAL A 43 -3.80 -6.24 -3.72
N LEU A 44 -2.90 -5.70 -2.89
CA LEU A 44 -3.15 -4.55 -2.05
C LEU A 44 -3.48 -3.30 -2.89
N THR A 45 -2.71 -3.03 -3.95
CA THR A 45 -2.95 -1.91 -4.87
C THR A 45 -4.31 -2.04 -5.56
N LEU A 46 -4.62 -3.24 -6.08
CA LEU A 46 -5.91 -3.50 -6.73
C LEU A 46 -7.08 -3.35 -5.75
N THR A 47 -6.90 -3.78 -4.50
CA THR A 47 -7.91 -3.67 -3.46
C THR A 47 -8.16 -2.20 -3.09
N MET A 48 -7.10 -1.42 -2.81
CA MET A 48 -7.22 0.00 -2.50
C MET A 48 -7.87 0.80 -3.63
N LEU A 49 -7.56 0.48 -4.89
CA LEU A 49 -8.20 1.08 -6.05
C LEU A 49 -9.72 0.87 -6.04
N ASN A 50 -10.17 -0.33 -5.69
CA ASN A 50 -11.59 -0.69 -5.70
C ASN A 50 -12.35 -0.27 -4.43
N VAL A 51 -11.65 -0.03 -3.32
CA VAL A 51 -12.23 0.60 -2.11
C VAL A 51 -12.71 2.04 -2.39
N GLY A 52 -12.09 2.75 -3.34
CA GLY A 52 -12.56 4.07 -3.78
C GLY A 52 -13.72 4.04 -4.78
N SER A 53 -14.25 2.86 -5.14
CA SER A 53 -15.26 2.73 -6.19
C SER A 53 -16.61 3.31 -5.77
N PRO A 54 -17.30 4.11 -6.62
CA PRO A 54 -18.66 4.59 -6.35
C PRO A 54 -19.71 3.47 -6.43
N ARG A 55 -19.34 2.28 -6.90
CA ARG A 55 -20.24 1.12 -7.02
C ARG A 55 -20.19 0.31 -5.73
N MET A 56 -21.29 0.33 -4.98
CA MET A 56 -21.42 -0.31 -3.68
C MET A 56 -20.97 -1.76 -3.64
N HIS A 57 -21.36 -2.59 -4.62
CA HIS A 57 -21.00 -4.01 -4.65
C HIS A 57 -19.50 -4.25 -4.82
N ILE A 58 -18.80 -3.39 -5.57
CA ILE A 58 -17.34 -3.46 -5.75
C ILE A 58 -16.64 -2.96 -4.50
N HIS A 59 -17.11 -1.84 -3.95
CA HIS A 59 -16.57 -1.26 -2.72
C HIS A 59 -16.65 -2.26 -1.56
N GLU A 60 -17.82 -2.86 -1.32
CA GLU A 60 -18.01 -3.82 -0.24
C GLU A 60 -17.14 -5.07 -0.40
N LEU A 61 -17.04 -5.59 -1.63
CA LEU A 61 -16.17 -6.72 -1.92
C LEU A 61 -14.69 -6.38 -1.70
N ALA A 62 -14.27 -5.17 -2.09
CA ALA A 62 -12.93 -4.67 -1.85
C ALA A 62 -12.64 -4.51 -0.36
N LEU A 63 -13.59 -4.07 0.45
CA LEU A 63 -13.42 -4.02 1.90
C LEU A 63 -13.28 -5.40 2.53
N ARG A 64 -14.09 -6.38 2.09
CA ARG A 64 -13.95 -7.76 2.56
C ARG A 64 -12.55 -8.30 2.25
N LEU A 65 -12.06 -8.09 1.03
CA LEU A 65 -10.71 -8.47 0.64
C LEU A 65 -9.65 -7.71 1.46
N MET A 66 -9.83 -6.41 1.67
CA MET A 66 -8.91 -5.59 2.48
C MET A 66 -8.78 -6.15 3.89
N VAL A 67 -9.90 -6.50 4.54
CA VAL A 67 -9.88 -7.08 5.90
C VAL A 67 -9.17 -8.44 5.92
N VAL A 68 -9.34 -9.27 4.89
CA VAL A 68 -8.62 -10.55 4.77
C VAL A 68 -7.11 -10.31 4.65
N LEU A 69 -6.68 -9.40 3.77
CA LEU A 69 -5.26 -9.03 3.61
C LEU A 69 -4.67 -8.50 4.93
N CYS A 70 -5.43 -7.67 5.64
CA CYS A 70 -5.02 -7.13 6.93
C CYS A 70 -4.77 -8.22 7.96
N LYS A 71 -5.74 -9.11 8.17
CA LYS A 71 -5.66 -10.18 9.16
C LYS A 71 -4.61 -11.24 8.80
N GLY A 72 -4.45 -11.55 7.52
CA GLY A 72 -3.54 -12.61 7.08
C GLY A 72 -2.06 -12.20 7.00
N HIS A 73 -1.78 -10.94 6.63
CA HIS A 73 -0.42 -10.57 6.21
C HIS A 73 0.08 -9.20 6.64
N LEU A 74 -0.82 -8.25 6.96
CA LEU A 74 -0.41 -6.84 7.17
C LEU A 74 -0.48 -6.42 8.64
N ILE A 75 -1.29 -7.08 9.46
CA ILE A 75 -1.49 -6.73 10.87
C ILE A 75 -0.93 -7.83 11.79
N ASP A 76 -0.91 -9.09 11.33
CA ASP A 76 -0.40 -10.20 12.11
C ASP A 76 0.97 -10.66 11.59
N THR A 77 2.03 -10.27 12.30
CA THR A 77 3.34 -10.95 12.33
C THR A 77 4.18 -10.38 13.47
N GLN A 78 3.89 -10.82 14.69
CA GLN A 78 4.92 -11.00 15.70
C GLN A 78 5.02 -12.50 15.96
N PRO A 79 6.07 -13.19 15.50
CA PRO A 79 6.49 -14.39 16.19
C PRO A 79 6.97 -13.92 17.56
N THR A 80 6.24 -14.28 18.61
CA THR A 80 6.71 -14.28 19.99
C THR A 80 7.96 -15.16 20.05
N THR A 81 9.13 -14.60 19.73
CA THR A 81 10.38 -15.18 20.18
C THR A 81 10.39 -14.99 21.67
N ALA A 82 10.11 -16.10 22.37
CA ALA A 82 10.35 -16.26 23.79
C ALA A 82 11.75 -15.76 24.12
N THR A 83 11.84 -14.60 24.75
CA THR A 83 12.97 -14.25 25.60
C THR A 83 12.36 -13.64 26.85
N THR A 84 12.34 -14.47 27.88
CA THR A 84 12.15 -14.17 29.29
C THR A 84 12.56 -12.75 29.66
N GLY A 85 11.63 -11.99 30.25
CA GLY A 85 11.93 -10.76 30.97
C GLY A 85 10.92 -9.64 30.79
N SER A 86 9.80 -9.72 31.51
CA SER A 86 9.12 -8.60 32.17
C SER A 86 9.15 -7.22 31.48
N THR A 87 8.10 -6.88 30.72
CA THR A 87 7.25 -5.69 30.98
C THR A 87 5.99 -5.79 30.12
N GLU A 88 4.84 -5.62 30.75
CA GLU A 88 3.52 -5.63 30.12
C GLU A 88 3.41 -4.49 29.09
N GLN A 89 3.60 -4.79 27.81
CA GLN A 89 3.12 -3.94 26.72
C GLN A 89 1.81 -4.54 26.21
N LEU A 90 0.74 -3.81 26.50
CA LEU A 90 -0.63 -4.07 26.09
C LEU A 90 -0.68 -4.26 24.56
N ALA A 91 -0.72 -5.52 24.11
CA ALA A 91 -0.95 -5.85 22.71
C ALA A 91 -2.34 -5.28 22.32
N GLN A 92 -2.34 -4.23 21.50
CA GLN A 92 -3.60 -3.69 20.97
C GLN A 92 -4.29 -4.80 20.18
N PRO A 93 -5.57 -5.10 20.46
CA PRO A 93 -6.23 -6.23 19.85
C PRO A 93 -6.51 -5.94 18.37
N VAL A 94 -6.18 -6.89 17.48
CA VAL A 94 -6.40 -6.87 16.01
C VAL A 94 -7.82 -6.44 15.60
N THR A 95 -8.80 -6.60 16.49
CA THR A 95 -10.18 -6.10 16.33
C THR A 95 -10.28 -4.59 16.19
N ASP A 96 -9.42 -3.81 16.84
CA ASP A 96 -9.46 -2.35 16.81
C ASP A 96 -9.00 -1.81 15.46
N ASP A 97 -7.97 -2.43 14.87
CA ASP A 97 -7.46 -2.06 13.56
C ASP A 97 -8.49 -2.32 12.44
N VAL A 98 -9.18 -3.47 12.50
CA VAL A 98 -10.22 -3.80 11.51
C VAL A 98 -11.41 -2.85 11.63
N ALA A 99 -11.83 -2.54 12.85
CA ALA A 99 -12.89 -1.55 13.08
C ALA A 99 -12.48 -0.17 12.55
N TYR A 100 -11.21 0.22 12.77
CA TYR A 100 -10.66 1.46 12.24
C TYR A 100 -10.66 1.48 10.71
N ILE A 101 -10.19 0.44 10.03
CA ILE A 101 -10.22 0.33 8.56
C ILE A 101 -11.64 0.48 8.02
N LEU A 102 -12.62 -0.19 8.64
CA LEU A 102 -14.03 -0.08 8.24
C LEU A 102 -14.56 1.35 8.44
N SER A 103 -14.11 2.03 9.50
CA SER A 103 -14.46 3.44 9.74
C SER A 103 -13.89 4.37 8.67
N LEU A 104 -12.63 4.18 8.25
CA LEU A 104 -11.99 4.96 7.18
C LEU A 104 -12.68 4.74 5.83
N ALA A 105 -13.11 3.49 5.59
CA ALA A 105 -13.79 3.10 4.37
C ALA A 105 -15.17 3.72 4.20
N SER A 106 -15.86 4.02 5.30
CA SER A 106 -17.20 4.63 5.29
C SER A 106 -17.24 6.02 4.65
N SER A 107 -16.09 6.68 4.45
CA SER A 107 -15.99 8.03 3.91
C SER A 107 -16.13 8.13 2.38
N TYR A 108 -16.36 7.02 1.65
CA TYR A 108 -16.58 6.83 0.19
C TYR A 108 -15.69 7.64 -0.77
N SER A 109 -15.72 8.97 -0.70
CA SER A 109 -14.91 9.92 -1.47
C SER A 109 -13.41 9.90 -1.14
N LYS A 110 -13.02 9.51 0.08
CA LYS A 110 -11.62 9.55 0.55
C LYS A 110 -11.11 8.22 1.11
N SER A 111 -11.91 7.17 1.03
CA SER A 111 -11.60 5.85 1.60
C SER A 111 -10.23 5.34 1.12
N GLN A 112 -9.96 5.41 -0.19
CA GLN A 112 -8.70 4.93 -0.76
C GLN A 112 -7.45 5.66 -0.22
N MET A 113 -7.54 6.98 0.00
CA MET A 113 -6.41 7.77 0.50
C MET A 113 -6.16 7.45 1.96
N LEU A 114 -7.22 7.46 2.78
CA LEU A 114 -7.13 7.21 4.21
C LEU A 114 -6.63 5.80 4.51
N LEU A 115 -7.13 4.79 3.77
CA LEU A 115 -6.61 3.43 3.90
C LEU A 115 -5.16 3.34 3.46
N SER A 116 -4.77 4.00 2.36
CA SER A 116 -3.38 3.98 1.89
C SER A 116 -2.43 4.64 2.90
N GLU A 117 -2.86 5.73 3.53
CA GLU A 117 -2.10 6.43 4.58
C GLU A 117 -1.94 5.56 5.83
N TYR A 118 -3.00 4.87 6.25
CA TYR A 118 -2.94 3.92 7.35
C TYR A 118 -1.99 2.75 7.03
N MET A 119 -2.06 2.20 5.81
CA MET A 119 -1.20 1.10 5.38
C MET A 119 0.27 1.51 5.27
N ALA A 120 0.56 2.68 4.70
CA ALA A 120 1.91 3.20 4.59
C ALA A 120 2.59 3.37 5.97
N ARG A 121 1.81 3.74 6.99
CA ARG A 121 2.31 3.81 8.38
C ARG A 121 2.49 2.43 9.01
N ARG A 122 1.59 1.49 8.76
CA ARG A 122 1.62 0.17 9.40
C ARG A 122 2.64 -0.78 8.77
N ARG A 123 2.88 -0.68 7.47
CA ARG A 123 3.75 -1.56 6.67
C ARG A 123 4.75 -0.77 5.82
N PRO A 124 5.62 0.04 6.44
CA PRO A 124 6.59 0.88 5.71
C PRO A 124 7.59 0.08 4.88
N ASP A 125 7.83 -1.18 5.22
CA ASP A 125 8.67 -2.11 4.49
C ASP A 125 8.13 -2.47 3.09
N LEU A 126 6.82 -2.28 2.85
CA LEU A 126 6.24 -2.45 1.51
C LEU A 126 6.43 -1.22 0.61
N THR A 127 7.02 -0.12 1.11
CA THR A 127 7.09 1.16 0.37
C THR A 127 7.71 1.04 -1.01
N ILE A 128 8.88 0.39 -1.13
CA ILE A 128 9.57 0.26 -2.42
C ILE A 128 8.77 -0.63 -3.38
N ALA A 129 8.20 -1.72 -2.88
CA ALA A 129 7.39 -2.63 -3.67
C ALA A 129 6.09 -1.96 -4.15
N MET A 130 5.40 -1.21 -3.26
CA MET A 130 4.23 -0.40 -3.61
C MET A 130 4.57 0.68 -4.64
N PHE A 131 5.72 1.35 -4.50
CA PHE A 131 6.16 2.34 -5.47
C PHE A 131 6.38 1.72 -6.85
N SER A 132 7.13 0.61 -6.91
CA SER A 132 7.40 -0.10 -8.17
C SER A 132 6.12 -0.63 -8.83
N GLU A 133 5.23 -1.24 -8.04
CA GLU A 133 3.97 -1.78 -8.53
C GLU A 133 3.07 -0.67 -9.08
N VAL A 134 2.82 0.38 -8.29
CA VAL A 134 1.91 1.46 -8.68
C VAL A 134 2.44 2.21 -9.90
N THR A 135 3.74 2.53 -9.95
CA THR A 135 4.34 3.22 -11.10
C THR A 135 4.21 2.39 -12.39
N THR A 136 4.43 1.08 -12.32
CA THR A 136 4.21 0.16 -13.45
C THR A 136 2.75 0.19 -13.93
N ARG A 137 1.79 0.18 -13.01
CA ARG A 137 0.36 0.26 -13.35
C ARG A 137 -0.04 1.59 -13.95
N VAL A 138 0.50 2.72 -13.46
CA VAL A 138 0.15 4.06 -13.96
C VAL A 138 0.51 4.23 -15.43
N LEU A 139 1.55 3.54 -15.93
CA LEU A 139 1.96 3.60 -17.34
C LEU A 139 0.95 2.95 -18.29
N THR A 140 0.22 1.92 -17.84
CA THR A 140 -0.70 1.16 -18.68
C THR A 140 -2.18 1.46 -18.37
N ALA A 141 -2.46 2.03 -17.20
CA ALA A 141 -3.82 2.25 -16.70
C ALA A 141 -4.61 3.33 -17.48
N THR A 142 -5.94 3.19 -17.48
CA THR A 142 -6.84 4.24 -17.96
C THR A 142 -6.70 5.54 -17.16
N SER A 143 -7.03 6.70 -17.76
CA SER A 143 -6.88 8.01 -17.11
C SER A 143 -7.58 8.11 -15.74
N SER A 144 -8.74 7.47 -15.59
CA SER A 144 -9.45 7.42 -14.30
C SER A 144 -8.67 6.64 -13.24
N CYS A 145 -8.07 5.51 -13.62
CA CYS A 145 -7.27 4.69 -12.72
C CYS A 145 -5.95 5.39 -12.37
N ARG A 146 -5.31 6.11 -13.30
CA ARG A 146 -4.05 6.84 -13.05
C ARG A 146 -4.19 7.82 -11.89
N SER A 147 -5.27 8.60 -11.86
CA SER A 147 -5.53 9.53 -10.75
C SER A 147 -5.64 8.80 -9.41
N SER A 148 -6.48 7.76 -9.32
CA SER A 148 -6.61 6.97 -8.08
C SER A 148 -5.31 6.29 -7.65
N LEU A 149 -4.53 5.78 -8.60
CA LEU A 149 -3.24 5.16 -8.34
C LEU A 149 -2.23 6.15 -7.75
N LEU A 150 -2.17 7.37 -8.27
CA LEU A 150 -1.31 8.43 -7.71
C LEU A 150 -1.74 8.83 -6.30
N MET A 151 -3.05 8.89 -6.04
CA MET A 151 -3.59 9.14 -4.70
C MET A 151 -3.24 8.03 -3.71
N ILE A 152 -3.22 6.78 -4.20
CA ILE A 152 -2.75 5.64 -3.41
C ILE A 152 -1.25 5.77 -3.15
N LEU A 153 -0.44 6.12 -4.14
CA LEU A 153 1.02 6.17 -4.02
C LEU A 153 1.52 7.27 -3.08
N LEU A 154 0.84 8.41 -3.04
CA LEU A 154 1.27 9.60 -2.29
C LEU A 154 1.73 9.33 -0.84
N PRO A 155 0.94 8.67 0.03
CA PRO A 155 1.37 8.40 1.41
C PRO A 155 2.63 7.53 1.52
N TRP A 156 2.88 6.65 0.55
CA TRP A 156 4.07 5.78 0.54
C TRP A 156 5.33 6.55 0.18
N VAL A 157 5.23 7.57 -0.68
CA VAL A 157 6.37 8.41 -1.05
C VAL A 157 6.95 9.13 0.17
N TYR A 158 6.13 9.48 1.16
CA TYR A 158 6.62 10.10 2.41
C TYR A 158 7.52 9.17 3.24
N ASN A 159 7.48 7.86 3.01
CA ASN A 159 8.38 6.91 3.67
C ASN A 159 9.75 6.79 2.97
N ILE A 160 9.94 7.46 1.83
CA ILE A 160 11.16 7.39 1.03
C ILE A 160 12.12 8.50 1.48
N GLU A 161 13.33 8.10 1.85
CA GLU A 161 14.44 9.02 2.03
C GLU A 161 15.32 9.00 0.77
N LEU A 162 15.57 10.16 0.15
CA LEU A 162 16.47 10.25 -1.00
C LEU A 162 17.90 10.42 -0.47
N ILE A 163 18.82 9.55 -0.90
CA ILE A 163 20.23 9.64 -0.53
C ILE A 163 21.00 10.29 -1.66
N ASP A 164 21.68 11.40 -1.35
CA ASP A 164 22.66 12.00 -2.25
C ASP A 164 24.06 11.49 -1.89
N SER A 165 24.63 10.63 -2.73
CA SER A 165 25.98 10.09 -2.57
C SER A 165 27.10 11.12 -2.79
N SER A 166 26.78 12.32 -3.30
CA SER A 166 27.74 13.39 -3.53
C SER A 166 27.97 14.27 -2.28
N LEU A 167 27.11 14.16 -1.27
CA LEU A 167 27.26 14.88 0.00
C LEU A 167 28.14 14.09 0.98
N PRO A 168 29.05 14.76 1.71
CA PRO A 168 29.82 14.11 2.76
C PRO A 168 28.85 13.51 3.80
N LYS A 169 29.08 12.25 4.21
CA LYS A 169 28.25 11.56 5.20
C LYS A 169 28.18 12.41 6.47
N SER A 170 27.03 13.04 6.73
CA SER A 170 26.81 13.80 7.95
C SER A 170 26.90 12.83 9.12
N ASN A 171 27.96 12.96 9.94
CA ASN A 171 28.04 12.24 11.20
C ASN A 171 26.85 12.68 12.05
N GLY A 172 25.98 11.72 12.35
CA GLY A 172 24.65 11.95 12.92
C GLY A 172 24.65 12.89 14.11
N ASN A 173 24.05 14.07 13.94
CA ASN A 173 23.57 14.89 15.04
C ASN A 173 22.50 15.91 14.56
N ASP A 174 21.55 15.48 13.72
CA ASP A 174 20.43 16.34 13.32
C ASP A 174 19.29 16.25 14.33
N ASN A 175 19.28 17.26 15.18
CA ASN A 175 18.31 17.52 16.24
C ASN A 175 16.86 17.47 15.75
N ASN A 176 16.01 16.90 16.60
CA ASN A 176 14.55 16.85 16.55
C ASN A 176 13.90 18.11 15.95
N TYR A 177 13.43 18.00 14.70
CA TYR A 177 12.37 18.85 14.18
C TYR A 177 11.10 17.99 14.09
N TYR A 178 10.35 17.94 15.20
CA TYR A 178 9.01 17.36 15.19
C TYR A 178 8.09 18.34 14.45
N ASP A 179 7.90 18.13 13.15
CA ASP A 179 6.83 18.79 12.42
C ASP A 179 5.51 18.02 12.62
N ASN A 180 4.44 18.77 12.85
CA ASN A 180 3.15 18.34 13.38
C ASN A 180 2.62 17.01 12.82
N GLY A 181 2.47 16.00 13.68
CA GLY A 181 1.54 14.88 13.49
C GLY A 181 1.93 13.79 12.50
N HIS A 182 3.05 13.91 11.79
CA HIS A 182 3.56 12.87 10.92
C HIS A 182 4.75 12.19 11.60
N ALA A 183 4.52 10.99 12.17
CA ALA A 183 5.59 10.14 12.65
C ALA A 183 6.38 9.62 11.42
N PHE A 184 7.30 10.43 10.92
CA PHE A 184 8.31 10.01 9.96
C PHE A 184 9.16 8.94 10.65
N LEU A 185 9.26 7.77 10.03
CA LEU A 185 10.15 6.70 10.50
C LEU A 185 11.61 7.11 10.24
N LYS A 186 12.13 8.02 11.07
CA LYS A 186 13.54 8.41 11.03
C LYS A 186 14.35 7.35 11.78
N GLY A 187 15.34 6.76 11.10
CA GLY A 187 16.35 5.90 11.74
C GLY A 187 16.69 4.61 11.00
N SER A 188 15.93 4.24 9.98
CA SER A 188 16.26 3.13 9.08
C SER A 188 15.82 3.48 7.66
N GLY A 189 16.13 4.70 7.24
CA GLY A 189 15.73 5.26 5.95
C GLY A 189 15.83 4.21 4.85
N TRP A 190 14.69 3.89 4.24
CA TRP A 190 14.65 3.05 3.04
C TRP A 190 15.21 3.79 1.81
N GLY A 191 16.07 4.77 2.05
CA GLY A 191 16.91 5.40 1.07
C GLY A 191 18.11 4.52 0.80
N SER A 192 18.27 4.13 -0.44
CA SER A 192 19.55 3.72 -1.00
C SER A 192 19.77 4.53 -2.27
N VAL A 193 21.01 4.59 -2.75
CA VAL A 193 21.28 5.22 -4.05
C VAL A 193 20.47 4.53 -5.15
N GLN A 194 20.34 3.20 -5.07
CA GLN A 194 19.54 2.39 -6.00
C GLN A 194 18.03 2.71 -5.90
N ALA A 195 17.49 2.85 -4.69
CA ALA A 195 16.09 3.25 -4.50
C ALA A 195 15.86 4.67 -5.03
N THR A 196 16.81 5.59 -4.77
CA THR A 196 16.78 6.97 -5.25
C THR A 196 16.77 7.03 -6.78
N GLU A 197 17.67 6.30 -7.46
CA GLU A 197 17.71 6.20 -8.92
C GLU A 197 16.42 5.59 -9.49
N LEU A 198 15.91 4.51 -8.91
CA LEU A 198 14.66 3.87 -9.35
C LEU A 198 13.48 4.84 -9.26
N ILE A 199 13.40 5.58 -8.16
CA ILE A 199 12.32 6.54 -7.90
C ILE A 199 12.41 7.73 -8.84
N LEU A 200 13.61 8.31 -9.01
CA LEU A 200 13.82 9.41 -9.94
C LEU A 200 13.54 9.00 -11.39
N ASN A 201 13.95 7.79 -11.80
CA ASN A 201 13.64 7.27 -13.12
C ASN A 201 12.13 7.16 -13.34
N ASN A 202 11.41 6.56 -12.40
CA ASN A 202 9.95 6.41 -12.52
C ASN A 202 9.23 7.77 -12.51
N LEU A 203 9.65 8.72 -11.68
CA LEU A 203 9.10 10.08 -11.67
C LEU A 203 9.38 10.83 -12.97
N PHE A 204 10.56 10.67 -13.55
CA PHE A 204 10.89 11.22 -14.85
C PHE A 204 9.98 10.66 -15.94
N TYR A 205 9.82 9.33 -16.01
CA TYR A 205 8.92 8.72 -16.99
C TYR A 205 7.46 9.17 -16.84
N LEU A 206 6.98 9.37 -15.60
CA LEU A 206 5.62 9.85 -15.35
C LEU A 206 5.41 11.33 -15.72
N THR A 207 6.45 12.15 -15.72
CA THR A 207 6.37 13.59 -16.02
C THR A 207 6.66 13.94 -17.48
N VAL A 208 7.25 13.02 -18.24
CA VAL A 208 7.55 13.19 -19.67
C VAL A 208 6.42 12.70 -20.59
N THR A 209 5.44 11.94 -20.06
CA THR A 209 4.21 11.49 -20.77
C THR A 209 2.99 12.31 -20.43
#